data_AF-A0A3D1ILT8-F1
#
_entry.id   AF-A0A3D1ILT8-F1
#
_cell.length_a   1.000
_cell.length_b   1.000
_cell.length_c   1.000
_cell.angle_alpha   90.00
_cell.angle_beta   90.00
_cell.angle_gamma   90.00
#
_symmetry.space_group_name_H-M   'P 1'
#
loop_
_entity.id
_entity.type
_entity.pdbx_description
1 polymer ?
#
loop_
_entity_poly.entity_id
_entity_poly.type
_entity_poly.pdbx_seq_one_letter_code
_entity_poly.pdbx_strand_id
1 'polypeptide(L)' 'SNYRVGPIFTPPTVSVPEGPWGTLMLPSQAGGTNWPGGSLDPETGIIYLYTYTQVVSLGLINDPERSDMDFIRGR' A
#
# COMPACT_ATOMS: atom_id res chain seq x y z
N SER A 1 14.56 10.41 -11.05
CA SER A 1 13.82 9.20 -10.62
C SER A 1 12.34 9.49 -10.75
N ASN A 2 11.55 8.58 -11.35
CA ASN A 2 10.11 8.79 -11.59
C ASN A 2 9.22 8.32 -10.43
N TYR A 3 9.83 7.84 -9.34
CA TYR A 3 9.12 7.39 -8.15
C TYR A 3 9.65 8.10 -6.91
N ARG A 4 8.76 8.32 -5.94
CA ARG A 4 9.13 8.81 -4.61
C ARG A 4 9.29 7.64 -3.65
N VAL A 5 10.29 7.71 -2.79
CA VAL A 5 10.51 6.77 -1.68
C VAL A 5 10.64 7.61 -0.42
N GLY A 6 10.08 7.13 0.68
CA GLY A 6 10.21 7.79 1.97
C GLY A 6 9.82 6.87 3.13
N PRO A 7 9.69 7.42 4.35
CA PRO A 7 9.23 6.67 5.52
C PRO A 7 7.85 6.01 5.34
N ILE A 8 7.47 5.11 6.24
CA ILE A 8 6.24 4.30 6.15
C ILE A 8 4.94 5.11 5.98
N PHE A 9 4.90 6.35 6.46
CA PHE A 9 3.75 7.26 6.34
C PHE A 9 3.89 8.28 5.21
N THR A 10 4.78 8.04 4.23
CA THR A 10 4.90 8.90 3.05
C THR A 10 3.58 8.85 2.27
N PRO A 11 2.94 10.00 1.99
CA PRO A 11 1.67 10.02 1.30
C PRO A 11 1.81 9.47 -0.13
N PRO A 12 0.73 8.90 -0.70
CA PRO A 12 0.65 8.62 -2.13
C PRO A 12 0.89 9.88 -2.97
N THR A 13 1.47 9.71 -4.14
CA THR A 13 1.80 10.82 -5.04
C THR A 13 0.70 10.99 -6.08
N VAL A 14 0.29 12.24 -6.36
CA VAL A 14 -0.53 12.54 -7.54
C VAL A 14 0.33 12.31 -8.78
N SER A 15 -0.09 11.36 -9.61
CA SER A 15 0.63 10.89 -10.78
C SER A 15 0.45 11.83 -11.97
N VAL A 16 1.53 12.13 -12.67
CA VAL A 16 1.51 12.87 -13.95
C VAL A 16 2.29 12.10 -15.03
N PRO A 17 2.00 12.27 -16.34
CA PRO A 17 2.64 11.49 -17.40
C PRO A 17 4.17 11.61 -17.41
N GLU A 18 4.69 12.81 -17.15
CA GLU A 18 6.12 13.12 -17.12
C GLU A 18 6.82 12.63 -15.83
N GLY A 19 6.04 12.15 -14.85
CA GLY A 19 6.49 11.75 -13.53
C GLY A 19 6.43 12.89 -12.50
N PRO A 20 6.33 12.57 -11.19
CA PRO A 20 6.40 11.24 -10.60
C PRO A 20 5.15 10.38 -10.85
N TRP A 21 5.34 9.07 -11.04
CA TRP A 21 4.27 8.10 -11.31
C TRP A 21 3.65 7.52 -10.04
N GLY A 22 4.32 7.64 -8.89
CA GLY A 22 3.79 7.19 -7.60
C GLY A 22 4.81 7.21 -6.46
N THR A 23 4.33 6.95 -5.26
CA THR A 23 5.14 6.65 -4.08
C THR A 23 5.34 5.14 -3.97
N LEU A 24 6.58 4.67 -3.89
CA LEU A 24 6.86 3.27 -3.57
C LEU A 24 6.69 3.06 -2.07
N MET A 25 5.77 2.17 -1.70
CA MET A 25 5.50 1.79 -0.32
C MET A 25 5.86 0.32 -0.08
N LEU A 26 6.45 0.06 1.09
CA LEU A 26 6.72 -1.25 1.65
C LEU A 26 6.26 -1.21 3.12
N PRO A 27 5.47 -2.17 3.63
CA PRO A 27 5.17 -3.51 3.10
C PRO A 27 3.96 -3.62 2.16
N SER A 28 3.45 -2.49 1.64
CA SER A 28 2.16 -2.30 0.93
C SER A 28 0.99 -1.92 1.84
N GLN A 29 -0.14 -1.52 1.23
CA GLN A 29 -1.40 -1.22 1.93
C GLN A 29 -1.94 -2.42 2.71
N ALA A 30 -1.65 -3.64 2.26
CA ALA A 30 -2.09 -4.87 2.91
C ALA A 30 -0.96 -5.55 3.72
N GLY A 31 0.20 -4.92 3.81
CA GLY A 31 1.37 -5.49 4.45
C GLY A 31 1.26 -5.57 5.97
N GLY A 32 2.12 -6.38 6.58
CA GLY A 32 2.03 -6.74 8.00
C GLY A 32 0.94 -7.78 8.26
N THR A 33 0.32 -7.73 9.44
CA THR A 33 -0.82 -8.59 9.82
C THR A 33 -2.13 -7.90 9.45
N ASN A 34 -2.99 -8.60 8.71
CA ASN A 34 -4.26 -8.09 8.21
C ASN A 34 -5.34 -9.21 8.33
N TRP A 35 -6.34 -9.22 7.46
CA TRP A 35 -7.45 -10.18 7.42
C TRP A 35 -7.14 -11.67 7.52
N PRO A 36 -6.01 -12.19 7.01
CA PRO A 36 -5.68 -13.60 7.23
C PRO A 36 -5.48 -13.95 8.71
N GLY A 37 -5.28 -12.96 9.59
CA GLY A 37 -5.21 -13.13 11.03
C GLY A 37 -4.02 -13.97 11.49
N GLY A 38 -4.24 -14.73 12.55
CA GLY A 38 -3.26 -15.66 13.12
C GLY A 38 -3.94 -16.67 14.03
N SER A 39 -3.13 -17.59 14.57
CA SER A 39 -3.57 -18.59 15.55
C SER A 39 -2.63 -18.64 16.75
N LEU A 40 -3.17 -19.00 17.92
CA LEU A 40 -2.40 -19.28 19.13
C LEU A 40 -2.46 -20.78 19.39
N ASP A 41 -1.31 -21.40 19.57
CA ASP A 41 -1.20 -22.73 20.16
C ASP A 41 -1.16 -22.60 21.70
N PRO A 42 -2.20 -23.04 22.43
CA PRO A 42 -2.28 -22.89 23.87
C PRO A 42 -1.35 -23.84 24.65
N GLU A 43 -0.87 -24.93 24.02
CA GLU A 43 0.02 -25.89 24.68
C GLU A 43 1.47 -25.36 24.73
N THR A 44 1.90 -24.71 23.66
CA THR A 44 3.26 -24.17 23.52
C THR A 44 3.35 -22.67 23.80
N GLY A 45 2.22 -21.95 23.77
CA GLY A 45 2.18 -20.49 23.86
C GLY A 45 2.66 -19.77 22.59
N ILE A 46 2.82 -20.48 21.47
CA ILE A 46 3.31 -19.91 20.21
C ILE A 46 2.15 -19.27 19.43
N ILE A 47 2.37 -18.04 18.96
CA ILE A 47 1.44 -17.33 18.06
C ILE A 47 1.99 -17.39 16.64
N TYR A 48 1.18 -17.94 15.73
CA TYR A 48 1.45 -17.97 14.29
C TYR A 48 0.72 -16.81 13.61
N LEU A 49 1.47 -15.78 13.21
CA LEU A 49 0.92 -14.60 12.53
C LEU A 49 1.20 -14.68 11.03
N TYR A 50 0.17 -14.48 10.21
CA TYR A 50 0.38 -14.22 8.80
C TYR A 50 0.99 -12.83 8.62
N THR A 51 2.03 -12.74 7.78
CA THR A 51 2.63 -11.46 7.38
C THR A 51 2.72 -11.37 5.86
N TYR A 52 2.48 -10.17 5.33
CA TYR A 52 2.63 -9.86 3.91
C TYR A 52 3.63 -8.72 3.72
N THR A 53 4.56 -8.87 2.77
CA THR A 53 5.56 -7.84 2.44
C THR A 53 5.71 -7.76 0.93
N GLN A 54 5.23 -6.68 0.33
CA GLN A 54 5.33 -6.42 -1.10
C GLN A 54 5.59 -4.93 -1.35
N VAL A 55 6.40 -4.61 -2.36
CA VAL A 55 6.52 -3.22 -2.84
C VAL A 55 5.32 -2.90 -3.72
N VAL A 56 4.64 -1.79 -3.44
CA VAL A 56 3.56 -1.27 -4.30
C VAL A 56 3.84 0.17 -4.70
N SER A 57 3.44 0.55 -5.91
CA SER A 57 3.39 1.96 -6.33
C SER A 57 2.02 2.54 -6.04
N LEU A 58 1.99 3.64 -5.29
CA LEU A 58 0.80 4.40 -4.95
C LEU A 58 0.78 5.71 -5.74
N GLY A 59 0.13 5.66 -6.89
CA GLY A 59 -0.15 6.80 -7.75
C GLY A 59 -1.63 7.18 -7.71
N LEU A 60 -1.92 8.46 -7.55
CA LEU A 60 -3.28 9.02 -7.52
C LEU A 60 -3.59 9.80 -8.79
N ILE A 61 -4.79 9.64 -9.32
CA ILE A 61 -5.33 10.41 -10.44
C ILE A 61 -6.71 10.97 -10.08
N ASN A 62 -7.11 12.06 -10.72
CA ASN A 62 -8.50 12.52 -10.74
C ASN A 62 -9.18 11.92 -11.98
N ASP A 63 -10.20 11.10 -11.78
CA ASP A 63 -10.94 10.42 -12.85
C ASP A 63 -12.44 10.38 -12.49
N PRO A 64 -13.17 11.48 -12.79
CA PRO A 64 -14.56 11.64 -12.40
C PRO A 64 -15.52 10.69 -13.15
N GLU A 65 -15.07 10.08 -14.26
CA GLU A 65 -15.86 9.06 -14.96
C GLU A 65 -15.89 7.74 -14.18
N ARG A 66 -14.89 7.50 -13.32
CA ARG A 66 -14.77 6.26 -12.53
C ARG A 66 -15.19 6.40 -11.08
N SER A 67 -15.13 7.60 -10.49
CA SER A 67 -15.47 7.84 -9.09
C SER A 67 -15.80 9.31 -8.82
N ASP A 68 -16.64 9.55 -7.82
CA ASP A 68 -16.92 10.88 -7.24
C ASP A 68 -15.83 11.38 -6.27
N MET A 69 -14.80 10.59 -5.99
CA MET A 69 -13.65 11.00 -5.18
C MET A 69 -12.71 11.90 -6.00
N ASP A 70 -12.18 12.95 -5.37
CA ASP A 70 -11.18 13.84 -5.99
C ASP A 70 -9.92 13.08 -6.45
N PHE A 71 -9.57 11.99 -5.77
CA PHE A 71 -8.41 11.16 -6.09
C PHE A 71 -8.71 9.68 -5.93
N ILE A 72 -8.38 8.91 -6.97
CA ILE A 72 -8.41 7.45 -6.95
C ILE A 72 -7.05 6.88 -7.35
N ARG A 73 -6.82 5.60 -7.04
CA ARG A 73 -5.61 4.90 -7.49
C ARG A 73 -5.60 4.81 -9.03
N GLY A 74 -4.52 5.32 -9.64
CA GLY A 74 -4.22 5.11 -11.06
C GLY A 74 -3.93 3.64 -11.36
N ARG A 75 -4.27 3.19 -12.58
CA ARG A 75 -3.98 1.82 -13.03
C ARG A 75 -2.51 1.66 -13.42
#